data_AF-A0A2E3JRZ9-F1
#
_entry.id   AF-A0A2E3JRZ9-F1
#
_cell.length_a   1.000
_cell.length_b   1.000
_cell.length_c   1.000
_cell.angle_alpha   90.00
_cell.angle_beta   90.00
_cell.angle_gamma   90.00
#
_symmetry.space_group_name_H-M   'P 1'
#
loop_
_entity.id
_entity.type
_entity.pdbx_description
1 polymer ?
#
loop_
_entity_poly.entity_id
_entity_poly.type
_entity_poly.pdbx_seq_one_letter_code
_entity_poly.pdbx_strand_id
1 'polypeptide(L)'
;MRKKVISLVDSNIEFNSEKTSFMIPKVAILKYYVNAPYARRIALNKENVFIRDNYKCQYCGSPAESVDHIIPKSKGGSHEWSNIVACCRGCNLNKADNLLRDTPLSLKVKPNLPNDNFWIKAILNSSPDPSWEKYLLTA
;
A
#
# COMPACT_ATOMS: atom_id res chain seq x y z
N MET A 1 -18.28 -22.88 -8.47
CA MET A 1 -17.86 -21.45 -8.47
C MET A 1 -18.88 -20.49 -9.13
N ARG A 2 -19.38 -20.75 -10.35
CA ARG A 2 -20.27 -19.84 -11.14
C ARG A 2 -21.62 -19.41 -10.51
N LYS A 3 -22.09 -20.08 -9.44
CA LYS A 3 -23.36 -19.70 -8.78
C LYS A 3 -23.23 -18.46 -7.88
N LYS A 4 -22.02 -18.12 -7.41
CA LYS A 4 -21.80 -17.04 -6.44
C LYS A 4 -21.29 -15.73 -7.06
N VAL A 5 -20.75 -15.80 -8.27
CA VAL A 5 -19.96 -14.71 -8.89
C VAL A 5 -20.41 -14.51 -10.35
N ILE A 6 -20.36 -13.28 -10.84
CA ILE A 6 -20.47 -12.90 -12.26
C ILE A 6 -19.08 -12.53 -12.75
N SER A 7 -18.60 -13.15 -13.83
CA SER A 7 -17.37 -12.72 -14.50
C SER A 7 -17.64 -11.46 -15.31
N LEU A 8 -16.82 -10.43 -15.12
CA LEU A 8 -16.85 -9.20 -15.92
C LEU A 8 -15.76 -9.19 -16.99
N VAL A 9 -14.62 -9.82 -16.69
CA VAL A 9 -13.48 -9.95 -17.61
C VAL A 9 -12.90 -11.35 -17.40
N ASP A 10 -12.87 -12.15 -18.45
CA ASP A 10 -12.20 -13.45 -18.45
C ASP A 10 -10.73 -13.30 -18.83
N SER A 11 -9.88 -14.17 -18.28
CA SER A 11 -8.48 -14.31 -18.71
C SER A 11 -8.38 -15.26 -19.90
N ASN A 12 -7.18 -15.34 -20.49
CA ASN A 12 -6.85 -16.34 -21.52
C ASN A 12 -6.35 -17.67 -20.93
N ILE A 13 -6.51 -17.88 -19.62
CA ILE A 13 -6.08 -19.10 -18.93
C ILE A 13 -7.29 -20.00 -18.76
N GLU A 14 -7.21 -21.19 -19.34
CA GLU A 14 -8.21 -22.23 -19.19
C GLU A 14 -7.90 -23.08 -17.95
N PHE A 15 -8.88 -23.23 -17.07
CA PHE A 15 -8.79 -24.09 -15.88
C PHE A 15 -9.63 -25.34 -16.07
N ASN A 16 -8.98 -26.49 -15.90
CA ASN A 16 -9.58 -27.80 -16.08
C ASN A 16 -9.81 -28.46 -14.72
N SER A 17 -11.00 -29.01 -14.55
CA SER A 17 -11.37 -29.95 -13.48
C SER A 17 -11.80 -31.26 -14.14
N GLU A 18 -11.81 -32.36 -13.39
CA GLU A 18 -12.23 -33.68 -13.86
C GLU A 18 -13.55 -33.66 -14.66
N LYS A 19 -14.49 -32.79 -14.28
CA LYS A 19 -15.83 -32.73 -14.88
C LYS A 19 -16.11 -31.47 -15.71
N THR A 20 -15.23 -30.47 -15.70
CA THR A 20 -15.52 -29.16 -16.29
C THR A 20 -14.25 -28.42 -16.67
N SER A 21 -14.29 -27.75 -17.82
CA SER A 21 -13.33 -26.70 -18.17
C SER A 21 -13.99 -25.32 -18.14
N PHE A 22 -13.25 -24.28 -17.74
CA PHE A 22 -13.67 -22.88 -17.83
C PHE A 22 -12.50 -21.90 -17.83
N MET A 23 -12.68 -20.75 -18.47
CA MET A 23 -11.72 -19.64 -18.40
C MET A 23 -11.70 -19.03 -17.00
N ILE A 24 -10.51 -18.80 -16.45
CA ILE A 24 -10.36 -18.13 -15.14
C ILE A 24 -10.80 -16.68 -15.29
N PRO A 25 -11.74 -16.19 -14.46
CA PRO A 25 -12.12 -14.79 -14.50
C PRO A 25 -10.98 -13.92 -13.94
N LYS A 26 -10.62 -12.87 -14.67
CA LYS A 26 -9.64 -11.86 -14.25
C LYS A 26 -10.28 -10.81 -13.33
N VAL A 27 -11.55 -10.46 -13.60
CA VAL A 27 -12.35 -9.56 -12.76
C VAL A 27 -13.75 -10.14 -12.62
N ALA A 28 -14.24 -10.19 -11.38
CA ALA A 28 -15.52 -10.80 -11.09
C ALA A 28 -16.20 -10.12 -9.89
N ILE A 29 -17.53 -10.06 -9.90
CA ILE A 29 -18.34 -9.46 -8.83
C ILE A 29 -19.22 -10.50 -8.17
N LEU A 30 -19.47 -10.35 -6.86
CA LEU A 30 -20.38 -11.22 -6.13
C LEU A 30 -21.83 -10.95 -6.56
N LYS A 31 -22.62 -12.02 -6.73
CA LYS A 31 -24.06 -11.94 -7.06
C LYS A 31 -24.94 -11.48 -5.91
N TYR A 32 -24.37 -11.43 -4.72
CA TYR A 32 -25.05 -11.09 -3.49
C TYR A 32 -24.22 -10.05 -2.76
N TYR A 33 -24.93 -9.19 -2.04
CA TYR A 33 -24.30 -8.20 -1.19
C TYR A 33 -23.58 -8.89 -0.04
N VAL A 34 -22.32 -8.51 0.17
CA VAL A 34 -21.58 -8.82 1.39
C VAL A 34 -21.34 -7.50 2.09
N ASN A 35 -21.67 -7.44 3.37
CA ASN A 35 -21.33 -6.27 4.16
C ASN A 35 -19.81 -6.25 4.31
N ALA A 36 -19.14 -5.39 3.55
CA ALA A 36 -17.70 -5.19 3.69
C ALA A 36 -17.51 -4.35 4.96
N PRO A 37 -16.98 -4.92 6.05
CA PRO A 37 -16.95 -4.22 7.32
C PRO A 37 -15.96 -3.06 7.21
N TYR A 38 -16.52 -1.85 7.12
CA TYR A 38 -15.91 -0.54 7.33
C TYR A 38 -14.76 -0.14 6.41
N ALA A 39 -14.68 1.16 6.11
CA ALA A 39 -13.48 1.81 5.60
C ALA A 39 -12.28 1.31 6.44
N ARG A 40 -11.46 0.45 5.82
CA ARG A 40 -10.36 -0.23 6.47
C ARG A 40 -9.34 0.84 6.80
N ARG A 41 -9.43 1.44 7.99
CA ARG A 41 -8.37 2.30 8.53
C ARG A 41 -7.09 1.48 8.48
N ILE A 42 -6.22 1.80 7.53
CA ILE A 42 -4.97 1.10 7.35
C ILE A 42 -4.14 1.38 8.59
N ALA A 43 -3.82 0.30 9.32
CA ALA A 43 -3.00 0.40 10.51
C ALA A 43 -1.64 1.00 10.15
N LEU A 44 -1.18 1.95 10.96
CA LEU A 44 0.17 2.47 10.82
C LEU A 44 1.15 1.42 11.33
N ASN A 45 1.85 0.76 10.41
CA ASN A 45 2.91 -0.19 10.70
C ASN A 45 4.03 -0.04 9.67
N LYS A 46 5.20 -0.65 9.94
CA LYS A 46 6.38 -0.55 9.08
C LYS A 46 6.08 -0.95 7.64
N GLU A 47 5.36 -2.05 7.43
CA GLU A 47 5.06 -2.57 6.10
C GLU A 47 4.19 -1.60 5.29
N ASN A 48 3.13 -1.07 5.90
CA ASN A 48 2.25 -0.12 5.21
C ASN A 48 2.95 1.22 4.93
N VAL A 49 3.90 1.66 5.77
CA VAL A 49 4.74 2.82 5.46
C VAL A 49 5.63 2.52 4.25
N PHE A 50 6.20 1.32 4.17
CA PHE A 50 7.06 0.92 3.05
C PHE A 50 6.27 0.85 1.75
N ILE A 51 5.08 0.26 1.76
CA ILE A 51 4.20 0.21 0.60
C ILE A 51 3.78 1.63 0.16
N ARG A 52 3.45 2.52 1.11
CA ARG A 52 3.13 3.94 0.80
C ARG A 52 4.29 4.64 0.11
N ASP A 53 5.50 4.40 0.60
CA ASP A 53 6.72 5.06 0.14
C ASP A 53 7.42 4.29 -0.99
N ASN A 54 6.75 3.30 -1.59
CA ASN A 54 7.26 2.44 -2.66
C ASN A 54 8.62 1.79 -2.33
N TYR A 55 8.83 1.39 -1.08
CA TYR A 55 10.07 0.82 -0.55
C TYR A 55 11.30 1.70 -0.78
N LYS A 56 11.10 3.02 -0.93
CA LYS A 56 12.18 4.00 -1.17
C LYS A 56 12.29 4.96 0.01
N CYS A 57 13.54 5.25 0.37
CA CYS A 57 13.90 6.27 1.34
C CYS A 57 13.34 7.62 0.92
N GLN A 58 12.55 8.24 1.79
CA GLN A 58 11.93 9.53 1.51
C GLN A 58 12.90 10.71 1.53
N TYR A 59 14.16 10.49 1.92
CA TYR A 59 15.21 11.50 1.88
C TYR A 59 16.05 11.39 0.60
N CYS A 60 16.66 10.22 0.33
CA CYS A 60 17.58 10.04 -0.80
C CYS A 60 17.02 9.23 -1.98
N GLY A 61 15.95 8.44 -1.79
CA GLY A 61 15.36 7.56 -2.80
C GLY A 61 16.00 6.18 -2.95
N SER A 62 17.07 5.88 -2.23
CA SER A 62 17.63 4.51 -2.13
C SER A 62 16.62 3.55 -1.47
N PRO A 63 16.82 2.22 -1.56
CA PRO A 63 15.95 1.26 -0.87
C PRO A 63 15.80 1.57 0.62
N ALA A 64 14.58 1.49 1.14
CA ALA A 64 14.29 1.70 2.55
C ALA A 64 14.56 0.44 3.37
N GLU A 65 15.04 0.63 4.60
CA GLU A 65 15.40 -0.45 5.53
C GLU A 65 14.69 -0.29 6.88
N SER A 66 14.38 0.96 7.26
CA SER A 66 13.69 1.32 8.49
C SER A 66 12.62 2.39 8.23
N VAL A 67 11.85 2.70 9.27
CA VAL A 67 11.03 3.92 9.32
C VAL A 67 11.70 4.95 10.19
N ASP A 68 11.44 6.22 9.93
CA ASP A 68 11.94 7.35 10.68
C ASP A 68 10.81 8.32 11.01
N HIS A 69 10.93 8.99 12.16
CA HIS A 69 10.03 10.05 12.61
C HIS A 69 10.58 11.41 12.17
N ILE A 70 9.87 12.13 11.31
CA ILE A 70 10.30 13.45 10.80
C ILE A 70 10.60 14.42 11.94
N ILE A 71 9.68 14.48 12.90
CA ILE A 71 9.88 15.06 14.22
C ILE A 71 10.20 13.89 15.17
N PRO A 72 11.42 13.79 15.70
CA PRO A 72 11.80 12.69 16.58
C PRO A 72 10.92 12.61 17.84
N LYS A 73 10.73 11.39 18.37
CA LYS A 73 9.97 11.18 19.62
C LYS A 73 10.54 11.97 20.80
N SER A 74 11.87 12.06 20.90
CA SER A 74 12.57 12.85 21.94
C SER A 74 12.26 14.36 21.87
N LYS A 75 11.74 14.85 20.74
CA LYS A 75 11.31 16.23 20.51
C LYS A 75 9.78 16.37 20.48
N GLY A 76 9.04 15.36 20.93
CA GLY A 76 7.57 15.39 21.02
C GLY A 76 6.84 14.96 19.74
N GLY A 77 7.52 14.35 18.77
CA GLY A 77 6.86 13.90 17.54
C GLY A 77 5.87 12.74 17.76
N SER A 78 4.69 12.86 17.14
CA SER A 78 3.63 11.85 17.20
C SER A 78 3.94 10.60 16.35
N HIS A 79 3.32 9.46 16.68
CA HIS A 79 3.40 8.25 15.87
C HIS A 79 2.20 8.19 14.91
N GLU A 80 2.23 9.05 13.90
CA GLU A 80 1.14 9.25 12.94
C GLU A 80 1.63 9.24 11.50
N TRP A 81 0.74 8.98 10.55
CA TRP A 81 1.06 8.90 9.12
C TRP A 81 1.82 10.11 8.58
N SER A 82 1.49 11.31 9.05
CA SER A 82 2.11 12.59 8.68
C SER A 82 3.53 12.78 9.24
N ASN A 83 3.95 11.97 10.21
CA ASN A 83 5.25 12.09 10.87
C ASN A 83 6.17 10.89 10.61
N ILE A 84 5.70 9.83 9.96
CA ILE A 84 6.50 8.63 9.73
C ILE A 84 6.77 8.44 8.24
N VAL A 85 8.02 8.15 7.90
CA VAL A 85 8.48 7.90 6.54
C VAL A 85 9.42 6.70 6.46
N ALA A 86 9.46 6.04 5.32
CA ALA A 86 10.46 5.01 5.01
C ALA A 86 11.83 5.67 4.79
N CYS A 87 12.88 5.07 5.34
CA CYS A 87 14.23 5.62 5.34
C CYS A 87 15.28 4.51 5.15
N CYS A 88 16.39 4.83 4.49
CA CYS A 88 17.56 3.94 4.43
C CYS A 88 18.42 4.11 5.70
N ARG A 89 19.28 3.15 6.00
CA ARG A 89 20.13 3.21 7.20
C ARG A 89 21.00 4.46 7.27
N GLY A 90 21.59 4.86 6.15
CA GLY A 90 22.48 6.02 6.07
C GLY A 90 21.79 7.34 6.40
N CYS A 91 20.63 7.61 5.79
CA CYS A 91 19.85 8.80 6.10
C CYS A 91 19.29 8.77 7.53
N ASN A 92 18.86 7.60 8.01
CA ASN A 92 18.31 7.46 9.36
C ASN A 92 19.37 7.80 10.43
N LEU A 93 20.60 7.32 10.26
CA LEU A 93 21.73 7.64 11.14
C LEU A 93 22.16 9.11 11.04
N ASN A 94 22.16 9.69 9.83
CA ASN A 94 22.51 11.10 9.64
C ASN A 94 21.48 12.03 10.31
N LYS A 95 20.18 11.68 10.23
CA LYS A 95 19.13 12.45 10.90
C LYS A 95 19.18 12.28 12.42
N ALA A 96 19.26 11.04 12.88
CA ALA A 96 19.17 10.67 14.29
C ALA A 96 17.96 11.34 14.98
N ASP A 97 18.19 12.01 16.11
CA ASP A 97 17.18 12.73 16.89
C ASP A 97 17.12 14.24 16.61
N ASN A 98 17.70 14.68 15.49
CA ASN A 98 17.60 16.06 15.02
C ASN A 98 16.27 16.31 14.29
N LEU A 99 15.80 17.56 14.34
CA LEU A 99 14.69 17.99 13.50
C LEU A 99 15.17 18.07 12.05
N LEU A 100 14.28 17.77 11.10
CA LEU A 100 14.63 17.77 9.68
C LEU A 100 15.28 19.10 9.22
N ARG A 101 14.79 20.23 9.74
CA ARG A 101 15.31 21.58 9.45
C ARG A 101 16.76 21.81 9.90
N ASP A 102 17.25 21.02 10.85
CA ASP A 102 18.60 21.11 11.41
C ASP A 102 19.57 20.14 10.71
N THR A 103 19.13 19.50 9.61
CA THR A 103 19.89 18.51 8.85
C THR A 103 19.91 18.87 7.36
N PRO A 104 20.86 18.35 6.57
CA PRO A 104 20.86 18.53 5.10
C PRO A 104 19.78 17.69 4.39
N LEU A 105 18.97 16.94 5.13
CA LEU A 105 17.96 16.06 4.55
C LEU A 105 16.68 16.83 4.24
N SER A 106 16.06 16.49 3.12
CA SER A 106 14.77 17.02 2.70
C SER A 106 13.84 15.87 2.31
N LEU A 107 12.55 16.01 2.62
CA LEU A 107 11.56 15.04 2.18
C LEU A 107 11.31 15.17 0.68
N LYS A 108 11.32 14.03 -0.03
CA LYS A 108 10.96 13.95 -1.46
C LYS A 108 9.46 14.12 -1.66
N VAL A 109 8.65 13.56 -0.76
CA VAL A 109 7.19 13.64 -0.78
C VAL A 109 6.70 13.94 0.62
N LYS A 110 5.70 14.82 0.74
CA LYS A 110 5.05 15.08 2.02
C LYS A 110 4.23 13.85 2.42
N PRO A 111 4.48 13.23 3.58
CA PRO A 111 3.71 12.07 3.99
C PRO A 111 2.29 12.48 4.39
N ASN A 112 1.33 11.67 3.96
CA ASN A 112 -0.07 11.82 4.29
C ASN A 112 -0.66 10.46 4.67
N LEU A 113 -1.89 10.50 5.21
CA LEU A 113 -2.71 9.30 5.32
C LEU A 113 -2.93 8.76 3.89
N PRO A 114 -2.66 7.47 3.63
CA PRO A 114 -2.92 6.89 2.33
C PRO A 114 -4.41 6.97 1.95
N ASN A 115 -4.70 7.16 0.67
CA ASN A 115 -6.07 7.18 0.14
C ASN A 115 -6.80 5.86 0.41
N ASP A 116 -8.13 5.86 0.37
CA ASP A 116 -8.97 4.72 0.72
C ASP A 116 -8.55 3.42 0.01
N ASN A 117 -8.24 3.47 -1.29
CA ASN A 117 -7.82 2.28 -2.06
C ASN A 117 -6.39 1.77 -1.79
N PHE A 118 -5.67 2.37 -0.84
CA PHE A 118 -4.37 1.87 -0.42
C PHE A 118 -4.43 0.45 0.17
N TRP A 119 -5.55 0.05 0.76
CA TRP A 119 -5.71 -1.30 1.31
C TRP A 119 -5.49 -2.39 0.25
N ILE A 120 -5.82 -2.12 -1.03
CA ILE A 120 -5.60 -3.05 -2.15
C ILE A 120 -4.09 -3.28 -2.33
N LYS A 121 -3.29 -2.20 -2.33
CA LYS A 121 -1.82 -2.30 -2.40
C LYS A 121 -1.25 -3.01 -1.18
N ALA A 122 -1.81 -2.75 0.01
CA ALA A 122 -1.40 -3.40 1.25
C ALA A 122 -1.69 -4.91 1.28
N ILE A 123 -2.74 -5.39 0.60
CA ILE A 123 -3.03 -6.83 0.49
C ILE A 123 -2.20 -7.48 -0.61
N LEU A 124 -2.06 -6.81 -1.76
CA LEU A 124 -1.38 -7.39 -2.92
C LEU A 124 0.15 -7.36 -2.80
N ASN A 125 0.71 -6.54 -1.88
CA ASN A 125 2.16 -6.25 -1.78
C ASN A 125 2.82 -5.93 -3.13
N SER A 126 2.02 -5.46 -4.09
CA SER A 126 2.38 -5.26 -5.48
C SER A 126 1.42 -4.26 -6.12
N SER A 127 1.83 -3.72 -7.25
CA SER A 127 0.91 -2.91 -8.05
C SER A 127 -0.15 -3.84 -8.64
N PRO A 128 -1.44 -3.53 -8.50
CA PRO A 128 -2.51 -4.32 -9.10
C PRO A 128 -2.33 -4.34 -10.63
N ASP A 129 -2.83 -5.40 -11.25
CA ASP A 129 -2.80 -5.54 -12.71
C ASP A 129 -3.46 -4.31 -13.36
N PRO A 130 -2.85 -3.67 -14.39
CA PRO A 130 -3.39 -2.46 -15.00
C PRO A 130 -4.83 -2.60 -15.50
N SER A 131 -5.25 -3.81 -15.90
CA SER A 131 -6.64 -4.07 -16.31
C SER A 131 -7.67 -3.88 -15.19
N TRP A 132 -7.21 -3.80 -13.93
CA TRP A 132 -8.06 -3.60 -12.77
C TRP A 132 -8.36 -2.14 -12.47
N GLU A 133 -7.60 -1.18 -13.03
CA GLU A 133 -7.65 0.24 -12.68
C GLU A 133 -9.08 0.81 -12.67
N LYS A 134 -9.87 0.53 -13.71
CA LYS A 134 -11.28 0.98 -13.81
C LYS A 134 -12.19 0.47 -12.69
N TYR A 135 -11.86 -0.67 -12.08
CA TYR A 135 -12.63 -1.31 -11.02
C TYR A 135 -12.13 -0.93 -9.62
N LEU A 136 -10.90 -0.41 -9.51
CA LEU A 136 -10.34 0.04 -8.24
C LEU A 136 -10.68 1.50 -7.94
N LEU A 137 -10.92 2.34 -8.95
CA LEU A 137 -11.26 3.76 -8.78
C LEU A 137 -12.71 4.00 -8.30
N THR A 138 -13.58 3.02 -8.51
CA THR A 138 -15.01 3.06 -8.13
C THR A 138 -15.29 2.33 -6.81
N ALA A 139 -14.26 1.74 -6.20
CA ALA A 139 -14.33 1.03 -4.93
C ALA A 139 -13.97 1.93 -3.74
#